data_AF-A0A2N1Y3R6-F1
#
_entry.id   AF-A0A2N1Y3R6-F1
#
_cell.length_a   1.000
_cell.length_b   1.000
_cell.length_c   1.000
_cell.angle_alpha   90.00
_cell.angle_beta   90.00
_cell.angle_gamma   90.00
#
_symmetry.space_group_name_H-M   'P 1'
#
loop_
_entity.id
_entity.type
_entity.pdbx_description
1 polymer ?
#
loop_
_entity_poly.entity_id
_entity_poly.type
_entity_poly.pdbx_seq_one_letter_code
_entity_poly.pdbx_strand_id
1 'polypeptide(L)'
;RAEDAEAAARQRLEAAVAKYDAGFAPQRMADLRYGVGDELIFLVKASMAGKNDVIGTTTYGRRSDFAKSVIHAGLLKPGETGVVSAKVVASHYAPFLGSPRNGVDSLNSSSSDYAYTLRLLERIDTGAGVAP
;
A
#
# COMPACT_ATOMS: atom_id res chain seq x y z
N ARG A 1 -9.09 -0.91 29.84
CA ARG A 1 -8.21 -1.94 29.20
C ARG A 1 -8.41 -2.00 27.70
N ALA A 2 -9.64 -2.11 27.17
CA ALA A 2 -9.89 -1.96 25.73
C ALA A 2 -9.63 -0.52 25.25
N GLU A 3 -10.18 0.48 25.96
CA GLU A 3 -9.97 1.90 25.66
C GLU A 3 -8.49 2.33 25.70
N ASP A 4 -7.71 1.81 26.66
CA ASP A 4 -6.26 2.04 26.74
C ASP A 4 -5.50 1.47 25.53
N ALA A 5 -5.89 0.28 25.06
CA ALA A 5 -5.28 -0.36 23.90
C ALA A 5 -5.61 0.40 22.60
N GLU A 6 -6.85 0.86 22.47
CA GLU A 6 -7.29 1.69 21.34
C GLU A 6 -6.60 3.05 21.33
N ALA A 7 -6.47 3.70 22.49
CA ALA A 7 -5.72 4.95 22.64
C ALA A 7 -4.23 4.76 22.30
N ALA A 8 -3.62 3.67 22.75
CA ALA A 8 -2.22 3.36 22.44
C ALA A 8 -2.03 3.00 20.96
N ALA A 9 -2.99 2.34 20.30
CA ALA A 9 -2.95 2.07 18.87
C ALA A 9 -3.05 3.37 18.06
N ARG A 10 -3.95 4.27 18.46
CA ARG A 10 -4.08 5.60 17.84
C ARG A 10 -2.81 6.43 18.01
N GLN A 11 -2.24 6.44 19.21
CA GLN A 11 -1.00 7.18 19.47
C GLN A 11 0.17 6.66 18.64
N ARG A 12 0.29 5.33 18.44
CA ARG A 12 1.31 4.75 17.55
C ARG A 12 1.09 5.16 16.09
N LEU A 13 -0.17 5.22 15.66
CA LEU A 13 -0.53 5.66 14.33
C LEU A 13 -0.13 7.11 14.08
N GLU A 14 -0.49 7.99 15.01
CA GLU A 14 -0.18 9.42 14.97
C GLU A 14 1.33 9.65 15.05
N ALA A 15 2.05 8.91 15.89
CA ALA A 15 3.49 8.97 15.99
C ALA A 15 4.17 8.53 14.68
N ALA A 16 3.69 7.47 14.04
CA ALA A 16 4.22 7.01 12.75
C ALA A 16 3.95 8.01 11.63
N VAL A 17 2.73 8.57 11.58
CA VAL A 17 2.37 9.64 10.64
C VAL A 17 3.28 10.84 10.82
N ALA A 18 3.49 11.31 12.06
CA ALA A 18 4.37 12.45 12.35
C ALA A 18 5.85 12.14 12.05
N LYS A 19 6.31 10.91 12.33
CA LYS A 19 7.71 10.49 12.12
C LYS A 19 8.09 10.44 10.64
N TYR A 20 7.19 9.95 9.79
CA TYR A 20 7.45 9.76 8.36
C TYR A 20 6.75 10.78 7.46
N ASP A 21 6.07 11.78 8.04
CA ASP A 21 5.19 12.71 7.33
C ASP A 21 4.19 11.96 6.42
N ALA A 22 3.67 10.83 6.91
CA ALA A 22 2.93 9.88 6.08
C ALA A 22 1.50 10.37 5.81
N GLY A 23 1.13 10.49 4.54
CA GLY A 23 -0.25 10.74 4.15
C GLY A 23 -1.14 9.51 4.36
N PHE A 24 -2.46 9.68 4.28
CA PHE A 24 -3.36 8.52 4.21
C PHE A 24 -3.28 7.86 2.84
N ALA A 25 -3.25 6.52 2.82
CA ALA A 25 -3.20 5.76 1.57
C ALA A 25 -4.37 6.12 0.64
N PRO A 26 -4.10 6.47 -0.63
CA PRO A 26 -5.14 6.69 -1.62
C PRO A 26 -5.79 5.34 -2.02
N GLN A 27 -6.95 5.38 -2.68
CA GLN A 27 -7.50 4.18 -3.32
C GLN A 27 -6.58 3.68 -4.44
N ARG A 28 -6.05 4.60 -5.24
CA ARG A 28 -5.12 4.35 -6.33
C ARG A 28 -4.20 5.55 -6.48
N MET A 29 -2.97 5.30 -6.92
CA MET A 29 -2.00 6.38 -7.15
C MET A 29 -2.47 7.33 -8.25
N ALA A 30 -3.34 6.92 -9.18
CA ALA A 30 -3.81 7.80 -10.26
C ALA A 30 -4.59 9.04 -9.77
N ASP A 31 -5.11 9.05 -8.55
CA ASP A 31 -5.86 10.20 -8.00
C ASP A 31 -4.94 11.30 -7.42
N LEU A 32 -3.63 11.05 -7.32
CA LEU A 32 -2.66 11.99 -6.77
C LEU A 32 -1.85 12.68 -7.87
N ARG A 33 -1.31 13.87 -7.55
CA ARG A 33 -0.33 14.56 -8.39
C ARG A 33 1.08 14.21 -7.92
N TYR A 34 1.89 13.63 -8.80
CA TYR A 34 3.31 13.35 -8.60
C TYR A 34 4.01 13.25 -9.96
N GLY A 35 5.34 13.32 -9.93
CA GLY A 35 6.23 13.06 -11.04
C GLY A 35 6.98 11.73 -10.88
N VAL A 36 7.78 11.40 -11.90
CA VAL A 36 8.70 10.26 -11.84
C VAL A 36 9.83 10.59 -10.87
N GLY A 37 10.17 9.64 -9.99
CA GLY A 37 11.20 9.80 -8.98
C GLY A 37 10.68 10.27 -7.63
N ASP A 38 9.43 10.76 -7.56
CA ASP A 38 8.78 11.07 -6.29
C ASP A 38 8.65 9.82 -5.41
N GLU A 39 8.90 10.00 -4.12
CA GLU A 39 8.68 9.00 -3.09
C GLU A 39 7.60 9.51 -2.14
N LEU A 40 6.44 8.86 -2.21
CA LEU A 40 5.27 9.22 -1.40
C LEU A 40 5.15 8.22 -0.26
N ILE A 41 4.98 8.70 0.96
CA ILE A 41 4.85 7.84 2.13
C ILE A 41 3.40 7.82 2.57
N PHE A 42 2.85 6.62 2.71
CA PHE A 42 1.47 6.41 3.10
C PHE A 42 1.34 5.51 4.30
N LEU A 43 0.48 5.94 5.22
CA LEU A 43 -0.09 5.07 6.21
C LEU A 43 -1.24 4.28 5.56
N VAL A 44 -1.11 2.95 5.55
CA VAL A 44 -2.06 2.04 4.91
C VAL A 44 -2.53 0.98 5.88
N LYS A 45 -3.84 0.73 5.88
CA LYS A 45 -4.42 -0.50 6.43
C LYS A 45 -4.67 -1.46 5.28
N ALA A 46 -3.91 -2.55 5.25
CA ALA A 46 -4.02 -3.58 4.22
C ALA A 46 -5.41 -4.21 4.23
N SER A 47 -6.09 -4.20 3.09
CA SER A 47 -7.45 -4.73 2.95
C SER A 47 -7.67 -5.38 1.59
N MET A 48 -8.38 -6.53 1.60
CA MET A 48 -8.88 -7.19 0.38
C MET A 48 -10.17 -6.57 -0.16
N ALA A 49 -10.82 -5.70 0.62
CA ALA A 49 -12.12 -5.12 0.29
C ALA A 49 -12.09 -4.03 -0.80
N GLY A 50 -10.91 -3.76 -1.37
CA GLY A 50 -10.74 -2.79 -2.46
C GLY A 50 -11.59 -3.16 -3.69
N LYS A 51 -12.10 -2.14 -4.40
CA LYS A 51 -12.93 -2.34 -5.60
C LYS A 51 -12.12 -2.45 -6.89
N ASN A 52 -10.85 -2.04 -6.86
CA ASN A 52 -9.98 -2.04 -8.01
C ASN A 52 -9.12 -3.30 -8.05
N ASP A 53 -8.72 -3.69 -9.25
CA ASP A 53 -7.76 -4.76 -9.49
C ASP A 53 -6.33 -4.28 -9.23
N VAL A 54 -5.41 -5.24 -9.03
CA VAL A 54 -3.97 -4.96 -8.99
C VAL A 54 -3.40 -5.21 -10.37
N ILE A 55 -2.58 -4.30 -10.90
CA ILE A 55 -1.98 -4.43 -12.23
C ILE A 55 -0.47 -4.53 -12.07
N GLY A 56 0.10 -5.65 -12.50
CA GLY A 56 1.53 -5.91 -12.45
C GLY A 56 2.05 -6.54 -11.16
N THR A 57 3.31 -6.95 -11.23
CA THR A 57 4.04 -7.63 -10.16
C THR A 57 5.33 -6.90 -9.88
N THR A 58 5.63 -6.61 -8.61
CA THR A 58 6.80 -5.85 -8.14
C THR A 58 6.76 -4.36 -8.52
N THR A 59 6.31 -4.05 -9.73
CA THR A 59 5.98 -2.71 -10.20
C THR A 59 4.49 -2.67 -10.51
N TYR A 60 3.78 -1.74 -9.88
CA TYR A 60 2.33 -1.65 -9.95
C TYR A 60 1.90 -0.49 -10.84
N GLY A 61 0.88 -0.71 -11.67
CA GLY A 61 0.30 0.36 -12.47
C GLY A 61 -0.44 1.38 -11.57
N ARG A 62 -0.45 2.66 -11.95
CA ARG A 62 -1.09 3.74 -11.15
C ARG A 62 -2.56 3.52 -10.80
N ARG A 63 -3.30 2.75 -11.60
CA ARG A 63 -4.72 2.44 -11.41
C ARG A 63 -4.96 1.26 -10.45
N SER A 64 -3.89 0.59 -10.02
CA SER A 64 -3.98 -0.54 -9.09
C SER A 64 -4.52 -0.08 -7.74
N ASP A 65 -5.32 -0.93 -7.12
CA ASP A 65 -5.74 -0.72 -5.73
C ASP A 65 -4.53 -0.72 -4.81
N PHE A 66 -4.31 0.39 -4.09
CA PHE A 66 -3.09 0.57 -3.30
C PHE A 66 -3.00 -0.44 -2.15
N ALA A 67 -4.10 -0.62 -1.40
CA ALA A 67 -4.13 -1.51 -0.25
C ALA A 67 -3.94 -2.98 -0.66
N LYS A 68 -4.56 -3.42 -1.76
CA LYS A 68 -4.31 -4.76 -2.32
C LYS A 68 -2.89 -4.90 -2.87
N SER A 69 -2.34 -3.87 -3.50
CA SER A 69 -0.96 -3.89 -4.02
C SER A 69 0.07 -4.10 -2.89
N VAL A 70 -0.18 -3.50 -1.73
CA VAL A 70 0.64 -3.70 -0.51
C VAL A 70 0.59 -5.16 -0.03
N ILE A 71 -0.58 -5.79 -0.07
CA ILE A 71 -0.73 -7.21 0.28
C ILE A 71 -0.09 -8.10 -0.78
N HIS A 72 -0.35 -7.84 -2.06
CA HIS A 72 0.26 -8.55 -3.18
C HIS A 72 1.80 -8.49 -3.11
N ALA A 73 2.36 -7.35 -2.74
CA ALA A 73 3.80 -7.17 -2.53
C ALA A 73 4.33 -7.94 -1.31
N GLY A 74 3.46 -8.42 -0.43
CA GLY A 74 3.83 -9.15 0.79
C GLY A 74 4.32 -8.23 1.92
N LEU A 75 4.03 -6.93 1.83
CA LEU A 75 4.49 -5.94 2.82
C LEU A 75 3.64 -5.99 4.09
N LEU A 76 2.33 -6.21 3.96
CA LEU A 76 1.38 -6.31 5.05
C LEU A 76 0.37 -7.44 4.76
N LYS A 77 -0.14 -8.08 5.81
CA LYS A 77 -1.25 -9.03 5.72
C LYS A 77 -2.60 -8.30 5.79
N PRO A 78 -3.70 -8.90 5.29
CA PRO A 78 -5.03 -8.34 5.45
C PRO A 78 -5.33 -8.00 6.92
N GLY A 79 -5.77 -6.77 7.18
CA GLY A 79 -6.06 -6.26 8.51
C GLY A 79 -4.89 -5.54 9.20
N GLU A 80 -3.65 -5.76 8.75
CA GLU A 80 -2.48 -5.09 9.31
C GLU A 80 -2.38 -3.62 8.87
N THR A 81 -1.78 -2.80 9.71
CA THR A 81 -1.53 -1.38 9.44
C THR A 81 -0.03 -1.13 9.40
N GLY A 82 0.42 -0.29 8.49
CA GLY A 82 1.84 0.03 8.35
C GLY A 82 2.07 1.29 7.54
N VAL A 83 3.28 1.81 7.64
CA VAL A 83 3.78 2.90 6.81
C VAL A 83 4.52 2.30 5.63
N VAL A 84 4.06 2.65 4.43
CA VAL A 84 4.58 2.15 3.16
C VAL A 84 5.02 3.32 2.30
N SER A 85 6.25 3.25 1.81
CA SER A 85 6.75 4.14 0.77
C SER A 85 6.36 3.62 -0.62
N ALA A 86 5.89 4.53 -1.45
CA ALA A 86 5.53 4.32 -2.85
C ALA A 86 6.42 5.21 -3.71
N LYS A 87 7.39 4.58 -4.38
CA LYS A 87 8.30 5.28 -5.28
C LYS A 87 7.76 5.24 -6.69
N VAL A 88 7.50 6.42 -7.26
CA VAL A 88 7.01 6.55 -8.63
C VAL A 88 8.17 6.35 -9.59
N VAL A 89 7.98 5.46 -10.55
CA VAL A 89 8.95 5.15 -11.59
C VAL A 89 8.33 5.35 -12.96
N ALA A 90 9.14 5.74 -13.94
CA ALA A 90 8.72 5.68 -15.33
C ALA A 90 8.39 4.23 -15.67
N SER A 91 7.18 3.97 -16.15
CA SER A 91 6.91 2.65 -16.70
C SER A 91 7.69 2.55 -18.00
N HIS A 92 8.58 1.58 -18.09
CA HIS A 92 9.13 1.22 -19.39
C HIS A 92 7.98 0.62 -20.22
N TYR A 93 8.05 0.75 -21.55
CA TYR A 93 7.08 0.21 -22.52
C TYR A 93 6.90 -1.33 -22.46
N ALA A 94 7.45 -2.00 -21.44
CA ALA A 94 7.24 -3.41 -21.18
C ALA A 94 5.85 -3.63 -20.56
N PRO A 95 5.12 -4.67 -21.01
CA PRO A 95 3.82 -5.01 -20.44
C PRO A 95 3.97 -5.41 -18.97
N PHE A 96 2.99 -5.01 -18.14
CA PHE A 96 2.88 -5.50 -16.78
C PHE A 96 2.52 -6.97 -16.80
N LEU A 97 3.29 -7.77 -16.06
CA LEU A 97 2.97 -9.18 -15.82
C LEU A 97 2.22 -9.31 -14.49
N GLY A 98 0.98 -9.78 -14.58
CA GLY A 98 0.16 -10.20 -13.47
C GLY A 98 0.57 -11.58 -12.97
N SER A 99 0.48 -11.77 -11.65
CA SER A 99 0.70 -13.04 -10.98
C SER A 99 -0.14 -13.14 -9.71
N PRO A 100 -0.48 -14.36 -9.25
CA PRO A 100 -1.00 -14.56 -7.91
C PRO A 100 0.13 -14.45 -6.88
N ARG A 101 0.02 -13.52 -5.93
CA ARG A 101 0.92 -13.41 -4.76
C ARG A 101 0.17 -13.04 -3.49
N ASN A 102 0.54 -13.70 -2.39
CA ASN A 102 0.03 -13.39 -1.04
C ASN A 102 -1.50 -13.36 -0.95
N GLY A 103 -2.18 -14.20 -1.72
CA GLY A 103 -3.65 -14.27 -1.77
C GLY A 103 -4.32 -13.18 -2.62
N VAL A 104 -3.54 -12.42 -3.41
CA VAL A 104 -4.03 -11.42 -4.35
C VAL A 104 -3.62 -11.81 -5.77
N ASP A 105 -4.57 -11.81 -6.69
CA ASP A 105 -4.30 -11.93 -8.12
C ASP A 105 -4.05 -10.54 -8.72
N SER A 106 -2.96 -10.40 -9.48
CA SER A 106 -2.72 -9.21 -10.30
C SER A 106 -2.93 -9.51 -11.79
N LEU A 107 -3.34 -8.49 -12.53
CA LEU A 107 -3.67 -8.53 -13.94
C LEU A 107 -2.49 -8.10 -14.82
N ASN A 108 -2.45 -8.66 -16.03
CA ASN A 108 -1.59 -8.17 -17.10
C ASN A 108 -2.13 -6.86 -17.67
N SER A 109 -1.26 -5.96 -18.12
CA SER A 109 -1.69 -4.75 -18.83
C SER A 109 -0.62 -4.22 -19.78
N SER A 110 -1.05 -3.70 -20.93
CA SER A 110 -0.20 -3.27 -22.04
C SER A 110 0.46 -1.90 -21.83
N SER A 111 1.14 -1.71 -20.70
CA SER A 111 1.79 -0.46 -20.28
C SER A 111 0.86 0.61 -19.66
N SER A 112 1.46 1.53 -18.91
CA SER A 112 0.88 2.70 -18.26
C SER A 112 1.91 3.82 -18.32
N ASP A 113 1.54 5.10 -18.32
CA ASP A 113 2.54 6.18 -18.43
C ASP A 113 3.54 6.20 -17.24
N TYR A 114 3.05 5.78 -16.07
CA TYR A 114 3.85 5.66 -14.86
C TYR A 114 3.49 4.39 -14.11
N ALA A 115 4.42 3.95 -13.27
CA ALA A 115 4.25 2.84 -12.37
C ALA A 115 4.83 3.21 -11.00
N TYR A 116 4.63 2.36 -10.00
CA TYR A 116 5.22 2.58 -8.68
C TYR A 116 5.71 1.27 -8.08
N THR A 117 6.78 1.37 -7.28
CA THR A 117 7.26 0.28 -6.43
C THR A 117 6.93 0.57 -4.98
N LEU A 118 6.68 -0.48 -4.22
CA LEU A 118 6.28 -0.38 -2.83
C LEU A 118 7.38 -0.93 -1.93
N ARG A 119 7.61 -0.24 -0.81
CA ARG A 119 8.50 -0.69 0.25
C ARG A 119 7.91 -0.37 1.62
N LEU A 120 7.87 -1.37 2.49
CA LEU A 120 7.48 -1.21 3.88
C LEU A 120 8.56 -0.44 4.63
N LEU A 121 8.16 0.64 5.30
CA LEU A 121 9.03 1.39 6.21
C LEU A 121 8.86 0.92 7.65
N GLU A 122 7.61 0.79 8.11
CA GLU A 122 7.31 0.41 9.48
C GLU A 122 5.98 -0.33 9.57
N ARG A 123 5.92 -1.42 10.36
CA ARG A 123 4.65 -2.10 10.69
C ARG A 123 4.13 -1.54 12.00
N ILE A 124 2.87 -1.11 12.00
CA ILE A 124 2.21 -0.59 13.19
C ILE A 124 1.36 -1.70 13.76
N ASP A 125 1.83 -2.26 14.86
CA ASP A 125 1.07 -3.24 15.61
C ASP A 125 -0.07 -2.53 16.33
N THR A 126 -1.26 -2.57 15.73
CA THR A 126 -2.47 -1.93 16.26
C THR A 126 -3.19 -2.83 17.27
N GLY A 127 -2.62 -3.98 17.63
CA GLY A 127 -3.20 -4.89 18.62
C GLY A 127 -4.52 -5.56 18.18
N ALA A 128 -4.94 -5.37 16.92
CA ALA A 128 -6.16 -5.98 16.35
C ALA A 128 -6.04 -7.50 16.12
N GLY A 129 -5.03 -8.14 16.70
CA GLY A 129 -4.78 -9.58 16.70
C GLY A 129 -5.26 -10.30 17.96
N VAL A 130 -6.24 -9.75 18.68
CA VAL A 130 -6.97 -10.50 19.71
C VAL A 130 -8.43 -10.62 19.26
N ALA A 131 -8.72 -11.69 18.52
CA ALA A 131 -10.06 -12.23 18.41
C ALA A 131 -10.21 -13.33 19.50
N PRO A 132 -11.44 -13.55 20.03
CA PRO A 132 -11.72 -14.17 21.32
C PRO A 132 -11.33 -15.65 21.46
#